data_AF-A0A9W3SM90-F1
#
_entry.id   AF-A0A9W3SM90-F1
#
_cell.length_a   1.000
_cell.length_b   1.000
_cell.length_c   1.000
_cell.angle_alpha   90.00
_cell.angle_beta   90.00
_cell.angle_gamma   90.00
#
_symmetry.space_group_name_H-M   'P 1'
#
loop_
_entity.id
_entity.type
_entity.pdbx_description
1 polymer ?
#
loop_
_entity_poly.entity_id
_entity_poly.type
_entity_poly.pdbx_seq_one_letter_code
_entity_poly.pdbx_strand_id
1 'polypeptide(L)'
;MEEREVLKKLGIENEKELSELDQLNKYSLDYDEKNDLFRLSDKDELVVNNSLSHLSSTQLIQPILFYRDYAKIIITGWRALLNVAPASDEDSENHEPSWIKKKIENGKGTSVDKVMVGESELIGKETKITKSDLNIQAGHLLGKFSGVLQNIEKYLGTDQNIDNIMTYPQFKRANESSKEYSGQSKVESNIWNNRDTCFYYEAEAIFANINDNIPIGTRLRVIPVRKNEKDNRQYVIDSDADEEIAVHVFIPNCDYAEEDSKSVLKPENTVDDYRTFFKGGDLNSLKWK
;
A
#
# COMPACT_ATOMS: atom_id res chain seq x y z
N MET A 1 -15.36 1.10 14.85
CA MET A 1 -14.36 1.52 15.85
C MET A 1 -14.41 3.02 15.90
N GLU A 2 -14.34 3.63 17.09
CA GLU A 2 -14.30 5.09 17.20
C GLU A 2 -13.02 5.63 16.55
N GLU A 3 -13.13 6.74 15.82
CA GLU A 3 -12.00 7.38 15.12
C GLU A 3 -10.79 7.58 16.02
N ARG A 4 -11.02 8.04 17.25
CA ARG A 4 -9.97 8.28 18.25
C ARG A 4 -9.13 7.04 18.55
N GLU A 5 -9.75 5.86 18.55
CA GLU A 5 -9.04 4.60 18.77
C GLU A 5 -8.19 4.21 17.55
N VAL A 6 -8.68 4.49 16.34
CA VAL A 6 -7.90 4.31 15.11
C VAL A 6 -6.69 5.24 15.11
N LEU A 7 -6.88 6.54 15.36
CA LEU A 7 -5.80 7.53 15.41
C LEU A 7 -4.73 7.12 16.44
N LYS A 8 -5.13 6.73 17.65
CA LYS A 8 -4.21 6.19 18.67
C LYS A 8 -3.39 5.03 18.14
N LYS A 9 -4.03 4.08 17.44
CA LYS A 9 -3.37 2.90 16.85
C LYS A 9 -2.46 3.22 15.66
N LEU A 10 -2.62 4.40 15.05
CA LEU A 10 -1.69 4.94 14.06
C LEU A 10 -0.50 5.68 14.70
N GLY A 11 -0.48 5.80 16.03
CA GLY A 11 0.50 6.62 16.73
C GLY A 11 0.32 8.12 16.42
N ILE A 12 -0.94 8.55 16.26
CA ILE A 12 -1.37 9.92 15.97
C ILE A 12 -2.32 10.39 17.09
N GLU A 13 -2.17 11.62 17.56
CA GLU A 13 -2.95 12.15 18.69
C GLU A 13 -4.35 12.59 18.29
N ASN A 14 -4.52 13.11 17.06
CA ASN A 14 -5.78 13.66 16.58
C ASN A 14 -5.85 13.74 15.04
N GLU A 15 -7.06 13.94 14.52
CA GLU A 15 -7.32 14.05 13.08
C GLU A 15 -6.51 15.17 12.41
N LYS A 16 -6.34 16.30 13.10
CA LYS A 16 -5.57 17.43 12.56
C LYS A 16 -4.14 17.01 12.22
N GLU A 17 -3.46 16.31 13.11
CA GLU A 17 -2.11 15.77 12.86
C GLU A 17 -2.09 14.82 11.66
N LEU A 18 -3.08 13.94 11.50
CA LEU A 18 -3.20 13.07 10.33
C LEU A 18 -3.39 13.87 9.02
N SER A 19 -4.25 14.90 9.06
CA SER A 19 -4.58 15.74 7.92
C SER A 19 -3.42 16.66 7.50
N GLU A 20 -2.46 16.92 8.38
CA GLU A 20 -1.30 17.78 8.12
C GLU A 20 -0.11 17.01 7.53
N LEU A 21 -0.16 15.67 7.50
CA LEU A 21 0.88 14.85 6.87
C LEU A 21 1.05 15.22 5.40
N ASP A 22 2.30 15.39 4.95
CA ASP A 22 2.63 15.80 3.57
C ASP A 22 1.95 14.95 2.49
N GLN A 23 1.78 13.66 2.74
CA GLN A 23 1.15 12.74 1.79
C GLN A 23 -0.39 12.86 1.76
N LEU A 24 -1.01 13.39 2.82
CA LEU A 24 -2.47 13.47 2.98
C LEU A 24 -3.03 14.90 2.96
N ASN A 25 -2.19 15.93 3.13
CA ASN A 25 -2.63 17.32 3.30
C ASN A 25 -3.39 17.93 2.11
N LYS A 26 -3.25 17.34 0.92
CA LYS A 26 -4.00 17.64 -0.30
C LYS A 26 -5.43 17.08 -0.32
N TYR A 27 -5.80 16.29 0.68
CA TYR A 27 -7.12 15.65 0.76
C TYR A 27 -7.89 16.14 1.98
N SER A 28 -9.22 16.15 1.86
CA SER A 28 -10.13 16.16 2.98
C SER A 28 -10.34 14.70 3.42
N LEU A 29 -10.32 14.46 4.73
CA LEU A 29 -10.49 13.14 5.33
C LEU A 29 -11.85 13.08 6.02
N ASP A 30 -12.59 12.00 5.80
CA ASP A 30 -13.86 11.72 6.48
C ASP A 30 -13.82 10.29 7.02
N TYR A 31 -13.96 10.12 8.33
CA TYR A 31 -13.83 8.82 8.95
C TYR A 31 -15.13 8.00 8.83
N ASP A 32 -15.04 6.85 8.17
CA ASP A 32 -16.14 5.91 7.98
C ASP A 32 -16.11 4.87 9.11
N GLU A 33 -16.88 5.08 10.17
CA GLU A 33 -16.89 4.16 11.33
C GLU A 33 -17.40 2.74 11.00
N LYS A 34 -18.18 2.58 9.92
CA LYS A 34 -18.73 1.28 9.51
C LYS A 34 -17.63 0.41 8.91
N ASN A 35 -16.76 1.04 8.12
CA ASN A 35 -15.70 0.37 7.37
C ASN A 35 -14.31 0.62 7.99
N ASP A 36 -14.24 1.45 9.02
CA ASP A 36 -13.07 1.69 9.85
C ASP A 36 -11.84 2.14 9.02
N LEU A 37 -12.11 3.13 8.17
CA LEU A 37 -11.18 3.74 7.22
C LEU A 37 -11.50 5.24 7.05
N PHE A 38 -10.62 5.97 6.37
CA PHE A 38 -10.90 7.35 5.98
C PHE A 38 -11.24 7.44 4.50
N ARG A 39 -12.39 8.02 4.16
CA ARG A 39 -12.72 8.43 2.80
C ARG A 39 -11.96 9.72 2.50
N LEU A 40 -11.46 9.82 1.28
CA LEU A 40 -10.64 10.94 0.83
C LEU A 40 -11.35 11.69 -0.30
N SER A 41 -11.31 13.02 -0.24
CA SER A 41 -11.74 13.88 -1.32
C SER A 41 -10.63 14.87 -1.66
N ASP A 42 -10.41 15.13 -2.96
CA ASP A 42 -9.38 16.09 -3.36
C ASP A 42 -9.78 17.50 -2.93
N LYS A 43 -8.82 18.26 -2.38
CA LYS A 43 -8.98 19.71 -2.20
C LYS A 43 -8.82 20.47 -3.51
N ASP A 44 -8.18 19.85 -4.51
CA ASP A 44 -7.98 20.36 -5.87
C ASP A 44 -8.19 19.24 -6.91
N GLU A 45 -9.26 19.35 -7.71
CA GLU A 45 -9.68 18.36 -8.70
C GLU A 45 -8.69 18.18 -9.87
N LEU A 46 -7.75 19.11 -10.10
CA LEU A 46 -6.84 19.07 -11.25
C LEU A 46 -5.76 17.98 -11.14
N VAL A 47 -5.51 17.44 -9.95
CA VAL A 47 -4.38 16.54 -9.66
C VAL A 47 -4.49 15.21 -10.42
N VAL A 48 -5.71 14.68 -10.56
CA VAL A 48 -5.95 13.36 -11.19
C VAL A 48 -5.72 13.40 -12.68
N ASN A 49 -6.33 14.38 -13.35
CA ASN A 49 -6.25 14.48 -14.80
C ASN A 49 -4.79 14.63 -15.25
N ASN A 50 -3.99 15.40 -14.50
CA ASN A 50 -2.56 15.52 -14.73
C ASN A 50 -1.85 14.16 -14.57
N SER A 51 -2.12 13.43 -13.49
CA SER A 51 -1.49 12.13 -13.23
C SER A 51 -1.88 11.08 -14.28
N LEU A 52 -3.15 11.03 -14.67
CA LEU A 52 -3.65 10.11 -15.71
C LEU A 52 -3.03 10.40 -17.08
N SER A 53 -2.80 11.68 -17.40
CA SER A 53 -2.19 12.09 -18.68
C SER A 53 -0.76 11.58 -18.90
N HIS A 54 -0.07 11.18 -17.84
CA HIS A 54 1.26 10.59 -17.90
C HIS A 54 1.24 9.07 -18.12
N LEU A 55 0.08 8.44 -18.08
CA LEU A 55 -0.10 7.02 -18.37
C LEU A 55 -0.71 6.83 -19.77
N SER A 56 -0.36 5.72 -20.40
CA SER A 56 -0.83 5.37 -21.75
C SER A 56 -0.72 3.86 -21.98
N SER A 57 -1.20 3.37 -23.11
CA SER A 57 -1.03 1.96 -23.51
C SER A 57 0.43 1.50 -23.64
N THR A 58 1.40 2.43 -23.72
CA THR A 58 2.84 2.16 -23.74
C THR A 58 3.55 2.46 -22.42
N GLN A 59 2.91 3.22 -21.52
CA GLN A 59 3.42 3.57 -20.19
C GLN A 59 2.33 3.25 -19.17
N LEU A 60 2.28 1.99 -18.76
CA LEU A 60 1.21 1.48 -17.89
C LEU A 60 1.35 1.87 -16.43
N ILE A 61 2.55 2.26 -15.99
CA ILE A 61 2.82 2.59 -14.59
C ILE A 61 3.60 3.90 -14.45
N GLN A 62 3.50 4.52 -13.27
CA GLN A 62 4.32 5.65 -12.87
C GLN A 62 4.54 5.61 -11.35
N PRO A 63 5.77 5.79 -10.83
CA PRO A 63 5.97 5.83 -9.39
C PRO A 63 5.37 7.10 -8.78
N ILE A 64 4.94 6.97 -7.53
CA ILE A 64 4.62 8.10 -6.64
C ILE A 64 5.90 8.42 -5.89
N LEU A 65 6.43 9.61 -6.15
CA LEU A 65 7.70 10.08 -5.60
C LEU A 65 7.45 11.04 -4.45
N PHE A 66 8.11 10.78 -3.33
CA PHE A 66 8.19 11.70 -2.21
C PHE A 66 9.57 12.38 -2.21
N TYR A 67 9.56 13.72 -2.20
CA TYR A 67 10.77 14.53 -2.23
C TYR A 67 11.12 15.04 -0.84
N ARG A 68 12.39 14.90 -0.45
CA ARG A 68 12.93 15.40 0.81
C ARG A 68 13.78 16.65 0.60
N ASP A 69 13.87 17.49 1.63
CA ASP A 69 15.04 18.35 1.85
C ASP A 69 16.31 17.51 1.70
N TYR A 70 17.27 17.97 0.88
CA TYR A 70 18.51 17.27 0.49
C TYR A 70 18.42 16.19 -0.63
N ALA A 71 17.44 16.28 -1.53
CA ALA A 71 17.44 15.59 -2.84
C ALA A 71 17.39 14.04 -2.83
N LYS A 72 16.95 13.42 -1.72
CA LYS A 72 16.63 11.99 -1.71
C LYS A 72 15.20 11.80 -2.23
N ILE A 73 15.06 11.01 -3.29
CA ILE A 73 13.78 10.59 -3.87
C ILE A 73 13.41 9.23 -3.28
N ILE A 74 12.21 9.11 -2.72
CA ILE A 74 11.66 7.85 -2.19
C ILE A 74 10.42 7.50 -3.01
N ILE A 75 10.33 6.25 -3.45
CA ILE A 75 9.11 5.72 -4.07
C ILE A 75 8.20 5.27 -2.92
N THR A 76 7.08 5.97 -2.73
CA THR A 76 6.08 5.64 -1.71
C THR A 76 4.89 4.90 -2.28
N GLY A 77 4.80 4.79 -3.61
CA GLY A 77 3.63 4.25 -4.27
C GLY A 77 3.77 4.11 -5.76
N TRP A 78 2.70 3.63 -6.37
CA TRP A 78 2.59 3.45 -7.82
C TRP A 78 1.22 3.88 -8.31
N ARG A 79 1.22 4.43 -9.51
CA ARG A 79 0.05 4.65 -10.36
C ARG A 79 0.08 3.63 -11.47
N ALA A 80 -1.07 3.07 -11.83
CA ALA A 80 -1.18 2.06 -12.86
C ALA A 80 -2.47 2.23 -13.69
N LEU A 81 -2.37 1.94 -14.98
CA LEU A 81 -3.51 1.61 -15.83
C LEU A 81 -3.71 0.09 -15.80
N LEU A 82 -4.89 -0.35 -15.36
CA LEU A 82 -5.25 -1.75 -15.21
C LEU A 82 -6.31 -2.17 -16.23
N ASN A 83 -6.34 -3.46 -16.56
CA ASN A 83 -7.27 -4.08 -17.52
C ASN A 83 -7.27 -3.43 -18.90
N VAL A 84 -6.17 -2.79 -19.28
CA VAL A 84 -6.00 -2.18 -20.59
C VAL A 84 -5.40 -3.18 -21.58
N ALA A 85 -5.91 -3.20 -22.81
CA ALA A 85 -5.25 -3.94 -23.88
C ALA A 85 -3.89 -3.27 -24.18
N PRO A 86 -2.76 -3.99 -24.07
CA PRO A 86 -1.47 -3.42 -24.43
C PRO A 86 -1.48 -2.97 -25.89
N ALA A 87 -0.73 -1.92 -26.22
CA ALA A 87 -0.39 -1.67 -27.61
C ALA A 87 0.33 -2.93 -28.13
N SER A 88 -0.10 -3.43 -29.29
CA SER A 88 0.39 -4.67 -29.95
C SER A 88 1.85 -4.97 -29.66
N ASP A 89 2.10 -6.17 -29.09
CA ASP A 89 3.38 -6.87 -28.90
C ASP A 89 4.62 -6.06 -29.28
N GLU A 90 5.17 -5.29 -28.34
CA GLU A 90 6.60 -4.98 -28.37
C GLU A 90 7.32 -6.06 -27.57
N ASP A 91 8.22 -6.74 -28.28
CA ASP A 91 8.97 -7.93 -27.92
C ASP A 91 9.29 -8.07 -26.42
N SER A 92 8.97 -9.25 -25.87
CA SER A 92 9.57 -9.71 -24.62
C SER A 92 11.08 -9.90 -24.87
N GLU A 93 11.86 -8.85 -24.61
CA GLU A 93 13.31 -8.98 -24.59
C GLU A 93 13.68 -10.02 -23.51
N ASN A 94 14.20 -11.16 -23.97
CA ASN A 94 14.74 -12.18 -23.08
C ASN A 94 15.97 -11.60 -22.38
N HIS A 95 15.78 -11.15 -21.15
CA HIS A 95 16.86 -10.63 -20.33
C HIS A 95 17.60 -11.75 -19.61
N GLU A 96 18.93 -11.63 -19.54
CA GLU A 96 19.72 -12.49 -18.67
C GLU A 96 19.34 -12.27 -17.20
N PRO A 97 19.36 -13.32 -16.36
CA PRO A 97 19.08 -13.20 -14.94
C PRO A 97 20.07 -12.23 -14.26
N SER A 98 19.56 -11.44 -13.30
CA SER A 98 20.36 -10.43 -12.59
C SER A 98 21.58 -11.04 -11.89
N TRP A 99 22.64 -10.25 -11.74
CA TRP A 99 23.88 -10.70 -11.09
C TRP A 99 23.67 -11.08 -9.62
N ILE A 100 22.65 -10.54 -8.95
CA ILE A 100 22.21 -10.91 -7.60
C ILE A 100 21.53 -12.28 -7.61
N LYS A 101 20.66 -12.57 -8.59
CA LYS A 101 20.07 -13.91 -8.79
C LYS A 101 21.17 -14.95 -9.07
N LYS A 102 22.14 -14.60 -9.93
CA LYS A 102 23.36 -15.40 -10.18
C LYS A 102 24.25 -15.54 -8.94
N LYS A 103 24.18 -14.64 -7.94
CA LYS A 103 24.91 -14.74 -6.66
C LYS A 103 24.15 -15.49 -5.57
N ILE A 104 22.82 -15.38 -5.50
CA ILE A 104 21.96 -16.13 -4.56
C ILE A 104 21.98 -17.62 -4.91
N GLU A 105 21.96 -17.95 -6.20
CA GLU A 105 22.11 -19.33 -6.69
C GLU A 105 23.51 -19.91 -6.40
N ASN A 106 24.52 -19.06 -6.18
CA ASN A 106 25.90 -19.44 -5.88
C ASN A 106 26.33 -19.19 -4.41
N GLY A 107 25.43 -18.71 -3.54
CA GLY A 107 25.78 -18.35 -2.17
C GLY A 107 24.54 -18.06 -1.34
N LYS A 108 24.49 -18.64 -0.13
CA LYS A 108 23.40 -18.53 0.87
C LYS A 108 23.01 -17.05 1.11
N GLY A 109 22.06 -16.54 0.33
CA GLY A 109 21.59 -15.15 0.36
C GLY A 109 20.33 -14.98 1.21
N THR A 110 20.30 -13.90 1.97
CA THR A 110 19.33 -13.54 3.02
C THR A 110 18.03 -12.96 2.46
N SER A 111 16.88 -13.53 2.83
CA SER A 111 15.54 -13.11 2.40
C SER A 111 14.97 -11.94 3.23
N VAL A 112 13.88 -11.35 2.72
CA VAL A 112 12.96 -10.41 3.38
C VAL A 112 12.52 -10.91 4.76
N ASP A 113 12.61 -12.21 5.03
CA ASP A 113 12.34 -12.78 6.36
C ASP A 113 13.18 -12.14 7.46
N LYS A 114 14.39 -11.64 7.16
CA LYS A 114 15.24 -10.95 8.16
C LYS A 114 14.74 -9.58 8.62
N VAL A 115 13.91 -8.92 7.80
CA VAL A 115 13.26 -7.65 8.17
C VAL A 115 11.94 -7.92 8.89
N MET A 116 11.25 -9.02 8.52
CA MET A 116 9.99 -9.42 9.16
C MET A 116 10.20 -10.00 10.56
N VAL A 117 11.34 -10.62 10.83
CA VAL A 117 11.87 -10.96 12.16
C VAL A 117 13.39 -11.09 11.97
N GLY A 118 14.22 -10.43 12.77
CA GLY A 118 15.64 -10.80 12.77
C GLY A 118 15.77 -12.32 12.92
N GLU A 119 16.56 -13.00 12.08
CA GLU A 119 16.94 -14.42 12.26
C GLU A 119 17.79 -14.61 13.54
N SER A 120 17.30 -14.13 14.68
CA SER A 120 17.74 -14.58 15.98
C SER A 120 16.57 -15.28 16.62
N GLU A 121 16.68 -16.60 16.68
CA GLU A 121 15.95 -17.46 17.60
C GLU A 121 15.65 -16.71 18.91
N LEU A 122 14.36 -16.58 19.23
CA LEU A 122 13.89 -16.12 20.53
C LEU A 122 14.35 -17.10 21.61
N ILE A 123 15.59 -16.94 22.08
CA ILE A 123 16.10 -17.53 23.32
C ILE A 123 16.02 -16.44 24.39
N GLY A 124 14.80 -16.21 24.85
CA GLY A 124 14.50 -15.42 26.04
C GLY A 124 13.29 -16.05 26.71
N LYS A 125 13.45 -16.50 27.95
CA LYS A 125 12.38 -17.14 28.73
C LYS A 125 11.25 -16.14 28.97
N GLU A 126 10.20 -16.22 28.15
CA GLU A 126 8.77 -16.13 28.48
C GLU A 126 7.99 -16.07 27.14
N THR A 127 7.24 -17.14 26.84
CA THR A 127 6.33 -17.33 25.69
C THR A 127 6.83 -16.90 24.30
N LYS A 128 7.21 -17.90 23.48
CA LYS A 128 7.55 -17.73 22.06
C LYS A 128 6.33 -17.24 21.27
N ILE A 129 6.36 -15.99 20.81
CA ILE A 129 5.42 -15.46 19.82
C ILE A 129 5.92 -15.88 18.42
N THR A 130 5.08 -16.55 17.63
CA THR A 130 5.37 -16.98 16.26
C THR A 130 4.75 -16.04 15.22
N LYS A 131 5.18 -16.12 13.96
CA LYS A 131 4.60 -15.36 12.82
C LYS A 131 3.10 -15.62 12.62
N SER A 132 2.60 -16.79 13.03
CA SER A 132 1.16 -17.09 13.04
C SER A 132 0.40 -16.48 14.22
N ASP A 133 1.11 -16.09 15.29
CA ASP A 133 0.53 -15.41 16.45
C ASP A 133 0.47 -13.88 16.23
N LEU A 134 1.35 -13.37 15.37
CA LEU A 134 1.38 -11.98 14.94
C LEU A 134 0.47 -11.86 13.72
N ASN A 135 -0.73 -11.26 13.87
CA ASN A 135 -1.65 -11.00 12.75
C ASN A 135 -1.09 -9.93 11.79
N ILE A 136 0.09 -10.18 11.22
CA ILE A 136 0.84 -9.30 10.33
C ILE A 136 1.30 -10.12 9.12
N GLN A 137 1.09 -9.53 7.96
CA GLN A 137 1.34 -10.12 6.66
C GLN A 137 2.32 -9.25 5.86
N ALA A 138 2.89 -9.82 4.81
CA ALA A 138 3.59 -9.05 3.79
C ALA A 138 2.54 -8.39 2.88
N GLY A 139 2.10 -7.20 3.27
CA GLY A 139 1.11 -6.42 2.53
C GLY A 139 1.73 -5.91 1.24
N HIS A 140 1.14 -6.26 0.09
CA HIS A 140 1.63 -5.78 -1.19
C HIS A 140 1.04 -4.39 -1.47
N LEU A 141 1.83 -3.43 -1.92
CA LEU A 141 1.34 -2.09 -2.23
C LEU A 141 0.46 -2.09 -3.47
N LEU A 142 0.84 -2.82 -4.53
CA LEU A 142 -0.08 -3.22 -5.59
C LEU A 142 -0.30 -4.72 -5.50
N GLY A 143 -1.55 -5.15 -5.32
CA GLY A 143 -1.90 -6.56 -5.36
C GLY A 143 -1.46 -7.23 -6.66
N LYS A 144 -1.11 -8.53 -6.57
CA LYS A 144 -0.64 -9.33 -7.71
C LYS A 144 -1.63 -9.41 -8.87
N PHE A 145 -2.92 -9.18 -8.58
CA PHE A 145 -3.99 -9.12 -9.58
C PHE A 145 -3.75 -8.07 -10.66
N SER A 146 -2.99 -7.01 -10.36
CA SER A 146 -2.74 -5.89 -11.26
C SER A 146 -1.99 -6.27 -12.53
N GLY A 147 -1.19 -7.35 -12.52
CA GLY A 147 -0.42 -7.80 -13.68
C GLY A 147 0.72 -6.86 -14.11
N VAL A 148 0.94 -5.72 -13.43
CA VAL A 148 1.94 -4.70 -13.80
C VAL A 148 3.31 -4.91 -13.15
N LEU A 149 3.52 -6.04 -12.47
CA LEU A 149 4.76 -6.31 -11.74
C LEU A 149 5.99 -6.20 -12.66
N GLN A 150 5.94 -6.84 -13.83
CA GLN A 150 7.04 -6.81 -14.81
C GLN A 150 7.37 -5.38 -15.27
N ASN A 151 6.36 -4.51 -15.42
CA ASN A 151 6.58 -3.11 -15.76
C ASN A 151 7.36 -2.39 -14.65
N ILE A 152 7.09 -2.71 -13.38
CA ILE A 152 7.79 -2.15 -12.21
C ILE A 152 9.23 -2.64 -12.19
N GLU A 153 9.47 -3.93 -12.43
CA GLU A 153 10.83 -4.48 -12.53
C GLU A 153 11.63 -3.78 -13.64
N LYS A 154 11.00 -3.57 -14.81
CA LYS A 154 11.60 -2.83 -15.93
C LYS A 154 11.92 -1.38 -15.56
N TYR A 155 11.03 -0.71 -14.82
CA TYR A 155 11.24 0.68 -14.39
C TYR A 155 12.41 0.82 -13.40
N LEU A 156 12.47 -0.07 -12.42
CA LEU A 156 13.46 0.00 -11.34
C LEU A 156 14.85 -0.54 -11.74
N GLY A 157 14.90 -1.35 -12.80
CA GLY A 157 16.08 -2.11 -13.18
C GLY A 157 16.26 -3.36 -12.32
N THR A 158 17.00 -4.33 -12.85
CA THR A 158 17.17 -5.68 -12.28
C THR A 158 17.98 -5.75 -10.97
N ASP A 159 18.45 -4.60 -10.48
CA ASP A 159 19.28 -4.43 -9.28
C ASP A 159 18.48 -4.06 -8.02
N GLN A 160 17.20 -3.70 -8.16
CA GLN A 160 16.32 -3.36 -7.05
C GLN A 160 15.48 -4.59 -6.67
N ASN A 161 15.54 -5.01 -5.39
CA ASN A 161 14.67 -6.09 -4.91
C ASN A 161 13.21 -5.58 -4.87
N ILE A 162 12.38 -6.05 -5.79
CA ILE A 162 10.98 -5.61 -5.92
C ILE A 162 10.19 -5.91 -4.65
N ASP A 163 10.50 -6.99 -3.93
CA ASP A 163 9.86 -7.30 -2.65
C ASP A 163 10.10 -6.18 -1.61
N ASN A 164 11.24 -5.46 -1.68
CA ASN A 164 11.56 -4.36 -0.76
C ASN A 164 10.82 -3.04 -1.08
N ILE A 165 10.23 -2.91 -2.27
CA ILE A 165 9.56 -1.68 -2.73
C ILE A 165 8.05 -1.89 -2.82
N MET A 166 7.63 -3.14 -3.03
CA MET A 166 6.23 -3.53 -3.20
C MET A 166 5.62 -4.16 -1.97
N THR A 167 6.39 -4.49 -0.92
CA THR A 167 5.83 -5.11 0.29
C THR A 167 6.29 -4.43 1.56
N TYR A 168 5.40 -4.35 2.54
CA TYR A 168 5.71 -3.86 3.89
C TYR A 168 4.91 -4.65 4.94
N PRO A 169 5.31 -4.62 6.22
CA PRO A 169 4.53 -5.22 7.30
C PRO A 169 3.16 -4.55 7.41
N GLN A 170 2.10 -5.30 7.14
CA GLN A 170 0.74 -4.82 7.21
C GLN A 170 -0.07 -5.73 8.13
N PHE A 171 -0.84 -5.16 9.05
CA PHE A 171 -1.75 -5.97 9.87
C PHE A 171 -2.72 -6.72 8.97
N LYS A 172 -2.96 -7.99 9.30
CA LYS A 172 -3.81 -8.91 8.53
C LYS A 172 -5.15 -8.30 8.23
N ARG A 173 -5.71 -7.56 9.18
CA ARG A 173 -6.94 -6.81 9.03
C ARG A 173 -6.85 -5.73 7.94
N ALA A 174 -5.83 -4.88 7.97
CA ALA A 174 -5.63 -3.86 6.94
C ALA A 174 -5.39 -4.47 5.55
N ASN A 175 -4.81 -5.67 5.49
CA ASN A 175 -4.60 -6.40 4.24
C ASN A 175 -5.86 -7.16 3.74
N GLU A 176 -6.56 -7.89 4.60
CA GLU A 176 -7.56 -8.93 4.24
C GLU A 176 -8.98 -8.70 4.78
N SER A 177 -9.29 -7.62 5.52
CA SER A 177 -10.54 -7.52 6.30
C SER A 177 -11.81 -7.91 5.52
N SER A 178 -12.72 -8.56 6.24
CA SER A 178 -13.99 -9.08 5.75
C SER A 178 -15.10 -8.02 5.62
N LYS A 179 -14.95 -6.82 6.23
CA LYS A 179 -15.94 -5.75 6.07
C LYS A 179 -15.77 -5.04 4.72
N GLU A 180 -16.85 -4.47 4.23
CA GLU A 180 -16.89 -3.67 3.00
C GLU A 180 -15.79 -2.58 3.03
N TYR A 181 -14.89 -2.55 2.04
CA TYR A 181 -13.81 -1.55 1.89
C TYR A 181 -12.78 -1.39 3.03
N SER A 182 -12.92 -2.10 4.15
CA SER A 182 -12.11 -1.97 5.36
C SER A 182 -10.67 -2.52 5.28
N GLY A 183 -10.40 -3.33 4.26
CA GLY A 183 -9.09 -3.90 3.98
C GLY A 183 -8.74 -3.74 2.50
N GLN A 184 -7.44 -3.65 2.21
CA GLN A 184 -6.92 -3.44 0.87
C GLN A 184 -7.44 -4.51 -0.11
N SER A 185 -7.45 -5.78 0.29
CA SER A 185 -7.96 -6.89 -0.53
C SER A 185 -9.41 -6.69 -0.98
N LYS A 186 -10.26 -5.98 -0.22
CA LYS A 186 -11.66 -5.77 -0.59
C LYS A 186 -11.80 -4.75 -1.72
N VAL A 187 -11.03 -3.66 -1.67
CA VAL A 187 -10.93 -2.69 -2.77
C VAL A 187 -10.38 -3.38 -4.02
N GLU A 188 -9.29 -4.14 -3.87
CA GLU A 188 -8.65 -4.87 -4.96
C GLU A 188 -9.55 -5.96 -5.56
N SER A 189 -10.37 -6.62 -4.73
CA SER A 189 -11.37 -7.59 -5.18
C SER A 189 -12.45 -6.95 -6.06
N ASN A 190 -12.83 -5.69 -5.80
CA ASN A 190 -13.78 -4.98 -6.64
C ASN A 190 -13.21 -4.79 -8.06
N ILE A 191 -11.94 -4.41 -8.17
CA ILE A 191 -11.24 -4.30 -9.46
C ILE A 191 -11.18 -5.67 -10.15
N TRP A 192 -10.82 -6.72 -9.41
CA TRP A 192 -10.72 -8.09 -9.94
C TRP A 192 -12.05 -8.65 -10.46
N ASN A 193 -13.16 -8.27 -9.84
CA ASN A 193 -14.50 -8.70 -10.24
C ASN A 193 -15.05 -7.92 -11.44
N ASN A 194 -14.47 -6.75 -11.77
CA ASN A 194 -14.87 -5.88 -12.87
C ASN A 194 -13.79 -5.82 -13.97
N ARG A 195 -13.32 -6.98 -14.45
CA ARG A 195 -12.18 -7.04 -15.40
C ARG A 195 -12.43 -6.44 -16.78
N ASP A 196 -13.69 -6.29 -17.15
CA ASP A 196 -14.07 -5.67 -18.42
C ASP A 196 -13.96 -4.14 -18.37
N THR A 197 -13.80 -3.57 -17.16
CA THR A 197 -13.59 -2.15 -16.93
C THR A 197 -12.10 -1.85 -16.83
N CYS A 198 -11.63 -0.83 -17.58
CA CYS A 198 -10.29 -0.30 -17.43
C CYS A 198 -10.24 0.63 -16.20
N PHE A 199 -9.15 0.59 -15.44
CA PHE A 199 -9.01 1.40 -14.23
C PHE A 199 -7.73 2.22 -14.24
N TYR A 200 -7.84 3.44 -13.74
CA TYR A 200 -6.73 4.15 -13.13
C TYR A 200 -6.66 3.76 -11.65
N TYR A 201 -5.52 3.24 -11.22
CA TYR A 201 -5.29 2.80 -9.85
C TYR A 201 -4.06 3.47 -9.27
N GLU A 202 -4.20 4.05 -8.07
CA GLU A 202 -3.07 4.49 -7.24
C GLU A 202 -3.05 3.69 -5.94
N ALA A 203 -1.87 3.24 -5.55
CA ALA A 203 -1.62 2.72 -4.21
C ALA A 203 -0.35 3.36 -3.64
N GLU A 204 -0.47 3.94 -2.45
CA GLU A 204 0.59 4.69 -1.79
C GLU A 204 0.69 4.32 -0.30
N ALA A 205 1.88 3.93 0.14
CA ALA A 205 2.20 3.75 1.55
C ALA A 205 2.32 5.13 2.21
N ILE A 206 1.53 5.35 3.26
CA ILE A 206 1.50 6.61 3.99
C ILE A 206 2.32 6.47 5.26
N PHE A 207 3.23 7.42 5.49
CA PHE A 207 4.08 7.45 6.67
C PHE A 207 3.70 8.64 7.56
N ALA A 208 3.69 8.44 8.89
CA ALA A 208 3.58 9.55 9.83
C ALA A 208 4.85 10.40 9.80
N ASN A 209 6.01 9.76 9.64
CA ASN A 209 7.27 10.38 9.31
C ASN A 209 7.95 9.58 8.21
N ILE A 210 8.48 10.24 7.17
CA ILE A 210 9.09 9.55 6.02
C ILE A 210 10.31 8.68 6.38
N ASN A 211 10.91 8.85 7.58
CA ASN A 211 12.01 8.02 8.07
C ASN A 211 11.54 6.80 8.88
N ASP A 212 10.24 6.62 9.02
CA ASP A 212 9.68 5.43 9.65
C ASP A 212 9.95 4.18 8.81
N ASN A 213 10.16 3.06 9.48
CA ASN A 213 10.37 1.78 8.81
C ASN A 213 9.06 1.15 8.34
N ILE A 214 7.93 1.50 8.95
CA ILE A 214 6.61 0.94 8.63
C ILE A 214 5.62 2.08 8.36
N PRO A 215 4.85 2.02 7.25
CA PRO A 215 3.79 2.98 7.00
C PRO A 215 2.63 2.80 7.97
N ILE A 216 2.00 3.93 8.31
CA ILE A 216 0.80 3.97 9.15
C ILE A 216 -0.46 3.54 8.38
N GLY A 217 -0.38 3.36 7.06
CA GLY A 217 -1.50 2.88 6.27
C GLY A 217 -1.27 2.96 4.79
N THR A 218 -2.33 2.70 4.03
CA THR A 218 -2.31 2.63 2.57
C THR A 218 -3.38 3.56 2.02
N ARG A 219 -2.98 4.51 1.18
CA ARG A 219 -3.94 5.25 0.36
C ARG A 219 -4.18 4.48 -0.92
N LEU A 220 -5.44 4.22 -1.23
CA LEU A 220 -5.88 3.60 -2.47
C LEU A 220 -6.81 4.57 -3.23
N ARG A 221 -6.61 4.66 -4.53
CA ARG A 221 -7.50 5.41 -5.43
C ARG A 221 -7.81 4.57 -6.65
N VAL A 222 -9.09 4.34 -6.93
CA VAL A 222 -9.60 3.58 -8.07
C VAL A 222 -10.57 4.47 -8.83
N ILE A 223 -10.34 4.64 -10.13
CA ILE A 223 -11.23 5.42 -11.00
C ILE A 223 -11.44 4.63 -12.29
N PRO A 224 -12.70 4.35 -12.67
CA PRO A 224 -13.01 3.82 -14.00
C PRO A 224 -12.52 4.77 -15.09
N VAL A 225 -11.86 4.22 -16.11
CA VAL A 225 -11.37 4.98 -17.26
C VAL A 225 -11.77 4.30 -18.55
N ARG A 226 -11.85 5.07 -19.63
CA ARG A 226 -12.09 4.57 -20.98
C ARG A 226 -11.04 5.11 -21.93
N LYS A 227 -10.88 4.45 -23.08
CA LYS A 227 -10.01 4.96 -24.14
C LYS A 227 -10.49 6.32 -24.62
N ASN A 228 -9.56 7.22 -24.84
CA ASN A 228 -9.85 8.51 -25.45
C ASN A 228 -10.16 8.30 -26.94
N GLU A 229 -11.31 8.81 -27.40
CA GLU A 229 -11.75 8.70 -28.79
C GLU A 229 -10.84 9.46 -29.76
N LYS A 230 -10.15 10.51 -29.28
CA LYS A 230 -9.25 11.34 -30.09
C LYS A 230 -7.84 10.76 -30.18
N ASP A 231 -7.41 10.02 -29.17
CA ASP A 231 -6.10 9.36 -29.11
C ASP A 231 -6.24 8.01 -28.41
N ASN A 232 -6.24 6.93 -29.19
CA ASN A 232 -6.46 5.57 -28.70
C ASN A 232 -5.35 5.01 -27.78
N ARG A 233 -4.26 5.76 -27.61
CA ARG A 233 -3.17 5.44 -26.65
C ARG A 233 -3.44 6.03 -25.27
N GLN A 234 -4.30 7.04 -25.19
CA GLN A 234 -4.65 7.74 -23.96
C GLN A 234 -5.95 7.23 -23.36
N TYR A 235 -6.08 7.46 -22.05
CA TYR A 235 -7.25 7.12 -21.26
C TYR A 235 -7.80 8.38 -20.60
N VAL A 236 -9.11 8.45 -20.49
CA VAL A 236 -9.84 9.53 -19.82
C VAL A 236 -10.76 8.93 -18.77
N ILE A 237 -11.09 9.70 -17.74
CA ILE A 237 -12.06 9.30 -16.73
C ILE A 237 -13.39 8.96 -17.42
N ASP A 238 -13.95 7.81 -17.04
CA ASP A 238 -15.25 7.40 -17.54
C ASP A 238 -16.35 7.95 -16.64
N SER A 239 -16.95 9.07 -17.05
CA SER A 239 -18.04 9.72 -16.30
C SER A 239 -19.36 8.94 -16.31
N ASP A 240 -19.49 7.96 -17.20
CA ASP A 240 -20.70 7.13 -17.31
C ASP A 240 -20.57 5.80 -16.53
N ALA A 241 -19.40 5.54 -15.94
CA ALA A 241 -19.15 4.34 -15.16
C ALA A 241 -19.85 4.38 -13.80
N ASP A 242 -20.11 3.20 -13.24
CA ASP A 242 -20.72 3.05 -11.92
C ASP A 242 -19.85 3.71 -10.83
N GLU A 243 -20.40 4.75 -10.20
CA GLU A 243 -19.76 5.50 -9.13
C GLU A 243 -19.43 4.62 -7.92
N GLU A 244 -20.13 3.50 -7.71
CA GLU A 244 -19.85 2.55 -6.62
C GLU A 244 -18.49 1.84 -6.77
N ILE A 245 -17.91 1.84 -7.98
CA ILE A 245 -16.58 1.26 -8.24
C ILE A 245 -15.47 2.28 -7.97
N ALA A 246 -15.77 3.58 -8.08
CA ALA A 246 -14.80 4.63 -7.81
C ALA A 246 -14.56 4.73 -6.30
N VAL A 247 -13.30 4.66 -5.89
CA VAL A 247 -12.91 4.63 -4.48
C VAL A 247 -11.71 5.54 -4.28
N HIS A 248 -11.71 6.33 -3.21
CA HIS A 248 -10.54 7.03 -2.72
C HIS A 248 -10.51 6.95 -1.20
N VAL A 249 -9.63 6.12 -0.66
CA VAL A 249 -9.61 5.79 0.77
C VAL A 249 -8.20 5.71 1.31
N PHE A 250 -8.06 6.03 2.59
CA PHE A 250 -6.89 5.72 3.40
C PHE A 250 -7.27 4.60 4.37
N ILE A 251 -6.61 3.46 4.22
CA ILE A 251 -6.78 2.25 5.02
C ILE A 251 -5.73 2.26 6.15
N PRO A 252 -6.14 2.44 7.42
CA PRO A 252 -5.23 2.46 8.56
C PRO A 252 -4.53 1.10 8.75
N ASN A 253 -3.20 1.10 8.89
CA ASN A 253 -2.40 -0.08 9.21
C ASN A 253 -2.46 -0.36 10.72
N CYS A 254 -3.61 -0.84 11.19
CA CYS A 254 -3.81 -1.21 12.59
C CYS A 254 -4.58 -2.53 12.71
N ASP A 255 -4.49 -3.16 13.89
CA ASP A 255 -5.28 -4.34 14.23
C ASP A 255 -6.30 -4.04 15.33
N TYR A 256 -7.42 -4.77 15.32
CA TYR A 256 -8.39 -4.82 16.41
C TYR A 256 -9.35 -6.02 16.31
N ALA A 257 -10.15 -6.25 17.35
CA ALA A 257 -11.08 -7.38 17.40
C ALA A 257 -12.24 -7.13 16.44
N GLU A 258 -12.18 -7.75 15.27
CA GLU A 258 -13.37 -7.88 14.43
C GLU A 258 -14.21 -9.11 14.81
N GLU A 259 -13.62 -10.11 15.50
CA GLU A 259 -14.32 -11.28 16.07
C GLU A 259 -13.39 -12.12 16.98
N ASP A 260 -12.08 -12.13 16.71
CA ASP A 260 -11.08 -12.86 17.52
C ASP A 260 -10.38 -11.96 18.53
N SER A 261 -10.69 -12.15 19.82
CA SER A 261 -10.05 -11.40 20.91
C SER A 261 -8.52 -11.61 21.00
N LYS A 262 -7.98 -12.66 20.40
CA LYS A 262 -6.54 -12.97 20.36
C LYS A 262 -5.80 -12.18 19.29
N SER A 263 -6.50 -11.60 18.30
CA SER A 263 -5.85 -10.72 17.31
C SER A 263 -5.54 -9.34 17.85
N VAL A 264 -6.11 -8.98 19.00
CA VAL A 264 -6.05 -7.61 19.50
C VAL A 264 -4.83 -7.41 20.38
N LEU A 265 -4.05 -6.39 20.04
CA LEU A 265 -3.12 -5.77 20.97
C LEU A 265 -3.83 -5.34 22.26
N LYS A 266 -3.10 -5.34 23.37
CA LYS A 266 -3.63 -4.90 24.67
C LYS A 266 -4.15 -3.46 24.59
N PRO A 267 -5.27 -3.13 25.26
CA PRO A 267 -5.84 -1.78 25.24
C PRO A 267 -4.95 -0.76 25.94
N GLU A 268 -3.99 -1.19 26.77
CA GLU A 268 -3.00 -0.32 27.44
C GLU A 268 -1.88 0.19 26.54
N ASN A 269 -1.88 -0.15 25.24
CA ASN A 269 -0.98 0.48 24.29
C ASN A 269 -1.36 1.94 24.07
N THR A 270 -0.38 2.82 24.23
CA THR A 270 -0.46 4.26 24.08
C THR A 270 -0.11 4.70 22.66
N VAL A 271 -0.35 5.97 22.33
CA VAL A 271 0.10 6.59 21.07
C VAL A 271 1.61 6.38 20.87
N ASP A 272 2.40 6.58 21.93
CA ASP A 272 3.87 6.41 21.91
C ASP A 272 4.31 4.97 21.63
N ASP A 273 3.57 3.97 22.13
CA ASP A 273 3.85 2.56 21.86
C ASP A 273 3.71 2.27 20.35
N TYR A 274 2.60 2.70 19.73
CA TYR A 274 2.38 2.57 18.28
C TYR A 274 3.37 3.40 17.46
N ARG A 275 3.67 4.62 17.88
CA ARG A 275 4.67 5.48 17.23
C ARG A 275 6.06 4.84 17.25
N THR A 276 6.42 4.16 18.34
CA THR A 276 7.69 3.41 18.47
C THR A 276 7.72 2.22 17.51
N PHE A 277 6.61 1.49 17.39
CA PHE A 277 6.47 0.41 16.42
C PHE A 277 6.70 0.90 14.98
N PHE A 278 6.01 1.95 14.54
CA PHE A 278 6.16 2.44 13.17
C PHE A 278 7.58 2.98 12.87
N LYS A 279 8.21 3.64 13.85
CA LYS A 279 9.61 4.11 13.74
C LYS A 279 10.59 2.95 13.59
N GLY A 280 10.53 1.98 14.49
CA GLY A 280 11.55 0.93 14.61
C GLY A 280 11.28 -0.32 13.77
N GLY A 281 10.00 -0.61 13.54
CA GLY A 281 9.52 -1.86 12.96
C GLY A 281 9.48 -3.05 13.92
N ASP A 282 9.76 -2.82 15.21
CA ASP A 282 9.81 -3.87 16.23
C ASP A 282 8.45 -4.06 16.92
N LEU A 283 7.85 -5.23 16.74
CA LEU A 283 6.57 -5.61 17.32
C LEU A 283 6.59 -5.77 18.84
N ASN A 284 7.78 -5.92 19.44
CA ASN A 284 7.92 -5.98 20.90
C ASN A 284 7.66 -4.63 21.58
N SER A 285 7.65 -3.53 20.80
CA SER A 285 7.20 -2.23 21.30
C SER A 285 5.70 -2.20 21.63
N LEU A 286 4.92 -3.16 21.12
CA LEU A 286 3.50 -3.29 21.37
C LEU A 286 3.23 -4.38 22.42
N LYS A 287 2.32 -4.10 23.35
CA LYS A 287 1.86 -5.06 24.35
C LYS A 287 0.82 -6.01 23.72
N TRP A 288 1.12 -7.30 23.71
CA TRP A 288 0.25 -8.36 23.18
C TRP A 288 -0.62 -9.00 24.27
N LYS A 289 -1.84 -9.43 23.93
CA LYS A 289 -2.77 -10.11 24.84
C LYS A 289 -2.34 -11.53 25.17
#